data_AF-A0A8H7KSR7-F1
#
_entry.id   AF-A0A8H7KSR7-F1
#
_cell.length_a   1.000
_cell.length_b   1.000
_cell.length_c   1.000
_cell.angle_alpha   90.00
_cell.angle_beta   90.00
_cell.angle_gamma   90.00
#
_symmetry.space_group_name_H-M   'P 1'
#
loop_
_entity.id
_entity.type
_entity.pdbx_description
1 polymer ?
#
loop_
_entity_poly.entity_id
_entity_poly.type
_entity_poly.pdbx_seq_one_letter_code
_entity_poly.pdbx_strand_id
1 'polypeptide(L)'
;MSQLNDDLYDEDDGKRDFPMLTTFVTIKLDPIASIEVFEDEEATAAARGVVSKVYVGYVANFGDWDDDEDEDNGCYLIHLLRSGLPRPSEAFIEQDMCTPIFPNTKHPSRKPVIPNKPLPSSWKDCYLASFETVNLRSPVE
;
A
#
# COMPACT_ATOMS: atom_id res chain seq x y z
N MET A 1 29.70 -26.46 -4.18
CA MET A 1 28.67 -26.56 -3.12
C MET A 1 28.82 -25.35 -2.21
N SER A 2 27.81 -24.49 -2.22
CA SER A 2 27.45 -23.54 -1.16
C SER A 2 28.45 -22.48 -0.73
N GLN A 3 28.55 -21.40 -1.49
CA GLN A 3 28.71 -20.05 -0.94
C GLN A 3 27.88 -19.12 -1.81
N LEU A 4 26.61 -18.95 -1.46
CA LEU A 4 25.73 -17.91 -1.98
C LEU A 4 24.56 -17.80 -1.01
N ASN A 5 24.34 -16.58 -0.51
CA ASN A 5 23.13 -16.09 0.17
C ASN A 5 23.11 -16.11 1.71
N ASP A 6 24.09 -15.46 2.36
CA ASP A 6 23.94 -15.03 3.77
C ASP A 6 23.82 -13.51 3.95
N ASP A 7 23.82 -12.71 2.88
CA ASP A 7 23.83 -11.23 2.98
C ASP A 7 22.45 -10.55 2.78
N LEU A 8 21.33 -11.27 2.95
CA LEU A 8 19.98 -10.71 2.67
C LEU A 8 19.22 -10.18 3.89
N TYR A 9 19.85 -10.08 5.05
CA TYR A 9 19.23 -9.47 6.23
C TYR A 9 20.23 -8.58 6.97
N ASP A 10 20.60 -7.47 6.33
CA ASP A 10 21.01 -6.31 7.12
C ASP A 10 19.78 -5.83 7.91
N GLU A 11 19.81 -6.08 9.22
CA GLU A 11 19.02 -5.35 10.22
C GLU A 11 19.55 -3.91 10.27
N ASP A 12 19.30 -3.16 9.21
CA ASP A 12 19.47 -1.72 9.22
C ASP A 12 18.29 -1.11 9.99
N ASP A 13 18.57 -0.76 11.24
CA ASP A 13 17.74 0.10 12.09
C ASP A 13 17.73 1.57 11.61
N GLY A 14 18.32 1.85 10.43
CA GLY A 14 18.22 3.10 9.71
C GLY A 14 16.80 3.37 9.24
N LYS A 15 16.40 4.65 9.33
CA LYS A 15 15.21 5.16 8.66
C LYS A 15 15.41 4.97 7.15
N ARG A 16 14.92 3.85 6.62
CA ARG A 16 14.93 3.59 5.19
C ARG A 16 13.92 4.53 4.55
N ASP A 17 14.39 5.40 3.66
CA ASP A 17 13.56 6.41 3.01
C ASP A 17 12.65 5.81 1.91
N PHE A 18 12.82 4.52 1.59
CA PHE A 18 12.06 3.82 0.54
C PHE A 18 11.25 2.62 1.03
N PRO A 19 10.05 2.41 0.47
CA PRO A 19 9.25 1.23 0.78
C PRO A 19 9.90 -0.04 0.23
N MET A 20 10.19 -0.99 1.11
CA MET A 20 10.69 -2.30 0.71
C MET A 20 9.59 -3.13 0.05
N LEU A 21 9.94 -3.89 -0.99
CA LEU A 21 9.05 -4.88 -1.56
C LEU A 21 8.61 -5.90 -0.51
N THR A 22 7.39 -6.41 -0.67
CA THR A 22 6.76 -7.40 0.21
C THR A 22 6.52 -6.91 1.65
N THR A 23 6.41 -5.60 1.85
CA THR A 23 6.11 -5.00 3.16
C THR A 23 4.76 -4.31 3.20
N PHE A 24 4.22 -4.17 4.42
CA PHE A 24 3.03 -3.36 4.67
C PHE A 24 3.44 -1.94 5.04
N VAL A 25 2.82 -0.96 4.40
CA VAL A 25 3.06 0.47 4.61
C VAL A 25 1.77 1.18 4.99
N THR A 26 1.92 2.30 5.67
CA THR A 26 0.79 3.19 5.99
C THR A 26 0.89 4.45 5.16
N ILE A 27 -0.17 4.80 4.45
CA ILE A 27 -0.23 5.97 3.57
C ILE A 27 -1.16 6.98 4.23
N LYS A 28 -0.67 8.20 4.43
CA LYS A 28 -1.47 9.33 4.91
C LYS A 28 -1.32 10.47 3.91
N LEU A 29 -2.45 10.90 3.36
CA LEU A 29 -2.47 12.04 2.44
C LEU A 29 -2.43 13.34 3.24
N ASP A 30 -1.56 14.26 2.83
CA ASP A 30 -1.60 15.64 3.29
C ASP A 30 -2.46 16.45 2.30
N PRO A 31 -3.71 16.79 2.67
CA PRO A 31 -4.63 17.45 1.76
C PRO A 31 -4.16 18.85 1.38
N ILE A 32 -3.40 19.54 2.22
CA ILE A 32 -2.91 20.90 1.95
C ILE A 32 -1.74 20.82 0.98
N ALA A 33 -0.74 19.98 1.26
CA ALA A 33 0.40 19.81 0.35
C ALA A 33 -0.04 19.27 -1.02
N SER A 34 -1.08 18.43 -1.07
CA SER A 34 -1.62 17.88 -2.33
C SER A 34 -2.25 18.95 -3.23
N ILE A 35 -2.75 20.06 -2.66
CA ILE A 35 -3.42 21.12 -3.43
C ILE A 35 -2.55 22.37 -3.62
N GLU A 36 -1.44 22.48 -2.90
CA GLU A 36 -0.57 23.66 -2.92
C GLU A 36 -0.05 23.97 -4.32
N VAL A 37 0.23 22.91 -5.10
CA VAL A 37 0.67 22.99 -6.50
C VAL A 37 -0.34 23.70 -7.43
N PHE A 38 -1.62 23.74 -7.07
CA PHE A 38 -2.64 24.40 -7.88
C PHE A 38 -2.77 25.89 -7.60
N GLU A 39 -2.10 26.42 -6.56
CA GLU A 39 -2.12 27.83 -6.16
C GLU A 39 -3.54 28.40 -5.99
N ASP A 40 -4.49 27.56 -5.58
CA ASP A 40 -5.91 27.91 -5.43
C ASP A 40 -6.25 28.16 -3.96
N GLU A 41 -6.53 29.42 -3.62
CA GLU A 41 -6.87 29.84 -2.25
C GLU A 41 -8.18 29.22 -1.74
N GLU A 42 -9.18 29.03 -2.61
CA GLU A 42 -10.46 28.42 -2.26
C GLU A 42 -10.29 26.93 -1.97
N ALA A 43 -9.55 26.22 -2.83
CA ALA A 43 -9.20 24.82 -2.62
C ALA A 43 -8.35 24.63 -1.36
N THR A 44 -7.41 25.57 -1.10
CA THR A 44 -6.59 25.56 0.12
C THR A 44 -7.44 25.74 1.37
N ALA A 45 -8.41 26.65 1.35
CA ALA A 45 -9.33 26.85 2.46
C ALA A 45 -10.18 25.59 2.71
N ALA A 46 -10.67 24.93 1.65
CA ALA A 46 -11.41 23.69 1.75
C ALA A 46 -10.55 22.53 2.31
N ALA A 47 -9.30 22.40 1.85
CA ALA A 47 -8.37 21.35 2.28
C ALA A 47 -8.05 21.41 3.78
N ARG A 48 -8.04 22.59 4.40
CA ARG A 48 -7.85 22.74 5.86
C ARG A 48 -8.95 22.06 6.68
N GLY A 49 -10.14 21.90 6.12
CA GLY A 49 -11.26 21.20 6.76
C GLY A 49 -11.24 19.68 6.56
N VAL A 50 -10.34 19.14 5.74
CA VAL A 50 -10.32 17.72 5.37
C VAL A 50 -9.58 16.90 6.42
N VAL A 51 -10.24 15.87 6.94
CA VAL A 51 -9.61 14.89 7.84
C VAL A 51 -8.88 13.85 7.02
N SER A 52 -7.55 13.85 7.07
CA SER A 52 -6.72 12.81 6.46
C SER A 52 -6.99 11.45 7.08
N LYS A 53 -7.38 10.49 6.23
CA LYS A 53 -7.45 9.08 6.62
C LYS A 53 -6.07 8.43 6.48
N VAL A 54 -5.84 7.41 7.31
CA VAL A 54 -4.68 6.52 7.16
C VAL A 54 -5.14 5.31 6.38
N TYR A 55 -4.49 5.08 5.25
CA TYR A 55 -4.64 3.90 4.43
C TYR A 55 -3.50 2.93 4.72
N VAL A 56 -3.73 1.66 4.41
CA VAL A 56 -2.72 0.62 4.56
C VAL A 56 -2.54 0.00 3.20
N GLY A 57 -1.29 -0.19 2.82
CA GLY A 57 -0.93 -0.78 1.55
C GLY A 57 0.04 -1.94 1.75
N TYR A 58 0.03 -2.87 0.81
CA TYR A 58 1.05 -3.88 0.64
C TYR A 58 1.85 -3.57 -0.62
N VAL A 59 3.16 -3.42 -0.49
CA VAL A 59 4.08 -3.13 -1.59
C VAL A 59 4.35 -4.44 -2.31
N ALA A 60 3.69 -4.68 -3.44
CA ALA A 60 3.76 -5.96 -4.12
C ALA A 60 4.94 -6.05 -5.08
N ASN A 61 5.20 -4.98 -5.84
CA ASN A 61 6.24 -4.95 -6.85
C ASN A 61 6.65 -3.49 -7.14
N PHE A 62 7.67 -3.33 -7.98
CA PHE A 62 7.85 -2.07 -8.69
C PHE A 62 6.64 -1.80 -9.59
N GLY A 63 6.29 -0.52 -9.72
CA GLY A 63 5.22 -0.07 -10.60
C GLY A 63 5.68 -0.13 -12.06
N ASP A 64 4.73 -0.26 -12.97
CA ASP A 64 4.95 -0.39 -14.41
C ASP A 64 5.13 0.98 -15.10
N TRP A 65 5.45 2.02 -14.31
CA TRP A 65 5.64 3.37 -14.83
C TRP A 65 7.13 3.60 -15.06
N ASP A 66 7.60 3.14 -16.21
CA ASP A 66 8.87 3.54 -16.78
C ASP A 66 8.64 4.85 -17.56
N ASP A 67 8.79 5.98 -16.88
CA ASP A 67 9.02 7.24 -17.57
C ASP A 67 10.53 7.31 -17.80
N ASP A 68 10.98 7.10 -19.03
CA ASP A 68 12.42 7.18 -19.37
C ASP A 68 13.01 8.56 -19.04
N GLU A 69 12.18 9.58 -18.77
CA GLU A 69 12.57 10.92 -18.35
C GLU A 69 12.59 11.14 -16.81
N ASP A 70 12.11 10.18 -16.01
CA ASP A 70 11.96 10.29 -14.54
C ASP A 70 12.88 9.30 -13.80
N GLU A 71 14.18 9.26 -14.18
CA GLU A 71 15.20 8.39 -13.56
C GLU A 71 15.41 8.68 -12.06
N ASP A 72 15.02 9.88 -11.60
CA ASP A 72 15.16 10.33 -10.22
C ASP A 72 14.05 9.77 -9.30
N ASN A 73 13.04 9.06 -9.82
CA ASN A 73 11.93 8.53 -9.03
C ASN A 73 11.68 7.02 -9.27
N GLY A 74 11.59 6.27 -8.18
CA GLY A 74 11.19 4.87 -8.16
C GLY A 74 9.67 4.76 -8.13
N CYS A 75 9.11 3.90 -8.99
CA CYS A 75 7.69 3.59 -9.00
C CYS A 75 7.41 2.28 -8.25
N TYR A 76 6.42 2.28 -7.37
CA TYR A 76 6.02 1.13 -6.57
C TYR A 76 4.54 0.82 -6.73
N LEU A 77 4.20 -0.43 -6.98
CA LEU A 77 2.83 -0.92 -7.02
C LEU A 77 2.37 -1.32 -5.62
N ILE A 78 1.39 -0.58 -5.09
CA ILE A 78 0.82 -0.81 -3.77
C ILE A 78 -0.60 -1.34 -3.91
N HIS A 79 -0.86 -2.50 -3.31
CA HIS A 79 -2.22 -3.00 -3.10
C HIS A 79 -2.79 -2.41 -1.82
N LEU A 80 -3.85 -1.61 -1.93
CA LEU A 80 -4.53 -1.07 -0.77
C LEU A 80 -5.31 -2.18 -0.05
N LEU A 81 -5.28 -2.12 1.28
CA LEU A 81 -6.07 -3.00 2.12
C LEU A 81 -7.47 -2.44 2.22
N ARG A 82 -8.44 -3.30 1.93
CA ARG A 82 -9.86 -3.01 2.15
C ARG A 82 -10.35 -3.59 3.45
N SER A 83 -11.40 -2.96 3.98
CA SER A 83 -12.18 -3.52 5.07
C SER A 83 -13.36 -4.32 4.51
N GLY A 84 -13.42 -5.59 4.86
CA GLY A 84 -14.50 -6.49 4.45
C GLY A 84 -14.33 -7.11 3.07
N LEU A 85 -15.20 -8.08 2.79
CA LEU A 85 -15.34 -8.72 1.48
C LEU A 85 -16.33 -7.95 0.59
N PRO A 86 -16.16 -8.03 -0.74
CA PRO A 86 -17.06 -7.37 -1.67
C PRO A 86 -18.45 -7.99 -1.58
N ARG A 87 -19.47 -7.16 -1.76
CA ARG A 87 -20.83 -7.65 -1.89
C ARG A 87 -21.06 -8.17 -3.30
N PRO A 88 -21.87 -9.22 -3.51
CA PRO A 88 -22.12 -9.78 -4.85
C PRO A 88 -22.68 -8.79 -5.89
N SER A 89 -23.17 -7.62 -5.48
CA SER A 89 -23.67 -6.57 -6.36
C SER A 89 -22.60 -5.59 -6.86
N GLU A 90 -21.36 -5.69 -6.38
CA GLU A 90 -20.26 -4.83 -6.83
C GLU A 90 -19.75 -5.37 -8.17
N ALA A 91 -20.03 -4.63 -9.26
CA ALA A 91 -19.45 -4.72 -10.61
C ALA A 91 -18.50 -5.91 -10.92
N PHE A 92 -19.02 -7.15 -10.99
CA PHE A 92 -18.23 -8.37 -11.26
C PHE A 92 -17.06 -8.62 -10.30
N ILE A 93 -17.09 -8.00 -9.12
CA ILE A 93 -16.10 -8.17 -8.06
C ILE A 93 -16.56 -9.30 -7.12
N GLU A 94 -15.96 -10.46 -7.31
CA GLU A 94 -16.19 -11.64 -6.49
C GLU A 94 -15.33 -11.66 -5.22
N GLN A 95 -15.79 -12.41 -4.21
CA GLN A 95 -15.07 -12.53 -2.93
C GLN A 95 -13.71 -13.19 -3.11
N ASP A 96 -13.56 -14.08 -4.08
CA ASP A 96 -12.33 -14.83 -4.35
C ASP A 96 -11.18 -13.97 -4.92
N MET A 97 -11.48 -12.76 -5.39
CA MET A 97 -10.54 -11.72 -5.79
C MET A 97 -9.98 -10.93 -4.60
N CYS A 98 -10.33 -11.32 -3.38
CA CYS A 98 -9.79 -10.78 -2.15
C CYS A 98 -9.03 -11.86 -1.38
N THR A 99 -7.85 -11.53 -0.89
CA THR A 99 -7.06 -12.43 -0.04
C THR A 99 -7.12 -11.94 1.40
N PRO A 100 -7.55 -12.76 2.37
CA PRO A 100 -7.64 -12.32 3.76
C PRO A 100 -6.25 -12.08 4.35
N ILE A 101 -6.17 -11.14 5.29
CA ILE A 101 -4.99 -10.96 6.13
C ILE A 101 -5.30 -11.49 7.53
N PHE A 102 -4.35 -12.22 8.13
CA PHE A 102 -4.48 -12.71 9.49
C PHE A 102 -4.82 -11.55 10.46
N PRO A 103 -5.86 -11.67 11.31
CA PRO A 103 -6.47 -12.90 11.80
C PRO A 103 -7.67 -13.45 10.99
N ASN A 104 -8.01 -12.88 9.84
CA ASN A 104 -9.16 -13.34 9.06
C ASN A 104 -8.87 -14.71 8.46
N THR A 105 -9.60 -15.74 8.88
CA THR A 105 -9.42 -17.12 8.41
C THR A 105 -10.61 -17.65 7.63
N LYS A 106 -11.74 -16.95 7.69
CA LYS A 106 -12.99 -17.34 7.03
C LYS A 106 -13.04 -16.72 5.66
N HIS A 107 -12.60 -17.46 4.65
CA HIS A 107 -12.63 -17.02 3.27
C HIS A 107 -12.95 -18.21 2.35
N PRO A 108 -13.79 -18.04 1.30
CA PRO A 108 -14.28 -19.16 0.50
C PRO A 108 -13.19 -19.95 -0.24
N SER A 109 -12.11 -19.30 -0.67
CA SER A 109 -11.11 -19.93 -1.56
C SER A 109 -9.64 -19.70 -1.16
N ARG A 110 -9.27 -18.48 -0.75
CA ARG A 110 -7.91 -18.08 -0.37
C ARG A 110 -7.53 -18.39 1.08
N LYS A 111 -6.26 -18.75 1.32
CA LYS A 111 -5.64 -18.80 2.65
C LYS A 111 -5.18 -17.40 3.07
N PRO A 112 -5.14 -17.09 4.37
CA PRO A 112 -4.69 -15.79 4.83
C PRO A 112 -3.20 -15.56 4.65
N VAL A 113 -2.87 -14.33 4.27
CA VAL A 113 -1.51 -13.80 4.37
C VAL A 113 -1.21 -13.56 5.83
N ILE A 114 -0.04 -14.02 6.28
CA ILE A 114 0.45 -13.83 7.64
C ILE A 114 1.58 -12.81 7.58
N PRO A 115 1.34 -11.56 8.00
CA PRO A 115 2.39 -10.55 8.08
C PRO A 115 3.45 -10.97 9.12
N ASN A 116 4.73 -10.72 8.84
CA ASN A 116 5.82 -10.93 9.80
C ASN A 116 5.62 -10.11 11.09
N LYS A 117 5.13 -8.87 10.93
CA LYS A 117 4.69 -8.00 12.04
C LYS A 117 3.17 -7.89 11.99
N PRO A 118 2.45 -8.24 13.07
CA PRO A 118 0.99 -8.19 13.06
C PRO A 118 0.50 -6.76 12.78
N LEU A 119 -0.59 -6.65 12.02
CA LEU A 119 -1.26 -5.36 11.82
C LEU A 119 -1.74 -4.79 13.18
N PRO A 120 -1.84 -3.46 13.32
CA PRO A 120 -2.44 -2.82 14.47
C PRO A 120 -3.76 -3.47 14.88
N SER A 121 -3.98 -3.62 16.19
CA SER A 121 -5.14 -4.33 16.75
C SER A 121 -6.49 -3.71 16.38
N SER A 122 -6.51 -2.43 15.99
CA SER A 122 -7.67 -1.71 15.46
C SER A 122 -8.05 -2.12 14.04
N TRP A 123 -7.13 -2.71 13.27
CA TRP A 123 -7.34 -3.08 11.87
C TRP A 123 -7.72 -4.55 11.78
N LYS A 124 -9.02 -4.78 11.92
CA LYS A 124 -9.67 -6.08 11.80
C LYS A 124 -10.40 -6.16 10.47
N ASP A 125 -10.68 -7.37 9.99
CA ASP A 125 -11.43 -7.57 8.75
C ASP A 125 -10.75 -6.96 7.51
N CYS A 126 -9.40 -7.02 7.46
CA CYS A 126 -8.60 -6.57 6.31
C CYS A 126 -8.40 -7.64 5.23
N TYR A 127 -8.48 -7.23 3.96
CA TYR A 127 -8.23 -8.06 2.79
C TYR A 127 -7.38 -7.31 1.77
N LEU A 128 -6.58 -8.06 1.00
CA LEU A 128 -5.90 -7.58 -0.20
C LEU A 128 -6.80 -7.83 -1.40
N ALA A 129 -7.29 -6.78 -2.05
CA ALA A 129 -7.98 -6.91 -3.33
C ALA A 129 -6.97 -6.87 -4.47
N SER A 130 -7.14 -7.77 -5.45
CA SER A 130 -6.27 -7.81 -6.63
C SER A 130 -6.40 -6.58 -7.54
N PHE A 131 -7.47 -5.80 -7.38
CA PHE A 131 -7.82 -4.66 -8.24
C PHE A 131 -7.71 -3.30 -7.53
N GLU A 132 -7.54 -3.25 -6.21
CA GLU A 132 -7.35 -1.99 -5.48
C GLU A 132 -5.86 -1.67 -5.41
N THR A 133 -5.33 -1.15 -6.51
CA THR A 133 -3.90 -0.81 -6.64
C THR A 133 -3.68 0.68 -6.87
N VAL A 134 -2.59 1.19 -6.32
CA VAL A 134 -2.09 2.54 -6.58
C VAL A 134 -0.59 2.48 -6.90
N ASN A 135 -0.14 3.36 -7.78
CA ASN A 135 1.29 3.56 -8.01
C ASN A 135 1.78 4.68 -7.08
N LEU A 136 2.81 4.40 -6.30
CA LEU A 136 3.53 5.38 -5.50
C LEU A 136 4.84 5.70 -6.20
N ARG A 137 5.04 6.98 -6.51
CA ARG A 137 6.37 7.50 -6.88
C ARG A 137 7.05 8.03 -5.64
N SER A 138 8.29 7.63 -5.47
CA SER A 138 9.19 8.16 -4.45
C SER A 138 10.51 8.47 -5.12
N PRO A 139 11.20 9.57 -4.77
CA PRO A 139 12.56 9.81 -5.24
C PRO A 139 13.43 8.58 -5.04
N VAL A 140 14.39 8.30 -5.91
CA VAL A 140 15.47 7.33 -5.66
C VAL A 140 16.65 8.16 -5.20
N GLU A 141 17.22 7.89 -4.01
CA GLU A 141 18.51 8.52 -3.64
C GLU A 141 19.66 7.98 -4.49
#